data_AF-A0A3A3Z3N8-F1
#
_entry.id   AF-A0A3A3Z3N8-F1
#
_cell.length_a   1.000
_cell.length_b   1.000
_cell.length_c   1.000
_cell.angle_alpha   90.00
_cell.angle_beta   90.00
_cell.angle_gamma   90.00
#
_symmetry.space_group_name_H-M   'P 1'
#
loop_
_entity.id
_entity.type
_entity.pdbx_description
1 polymer ?
#
loop_
_entity_poly.entity_id
_entity_poly.type
_entity_poly.pdbx_seq_one_letter_code
_entity_poly.pdbx_strand_id
1 'polypeptide(L)'
;MAREERSRRVARLDQPREVRRRVVVAPSYDPDAFGRLSERIARFLGTGRFLVYMTGFVLAWVLWNALAPVEMRFDDYPFIFLTLMLSLQASYAAPLILLAQNRQDDRDRVQYEQDRARSERTIADTEYLTRELASLRISVGDVATRDFLRSELRDLLDEMREQLRDELGSDLKSDLSRDLSRDLSKDLRSGIRKDLRKTLRRDDEERPPG
;
A
#
# COMPACT_ATOMS: atom_id res chain seq x y z
N MET A 1 14.09 64.73 -8.76
CA MET A 1 13.01 63.77 -8.44
C MET A 1 12.37 63.39 -9.77
N ALA A 2 12.78 62.29 -10.41
CA ALA A 2 12.48 60.88 -10.11
C ALA A 2 11.42 60.37 -11.09
N ARG A 3 11.80 59.31 -11.83
CA ARG A 3 11.00 58.36 -12.65
C ARG A 3 11.26 58.40 -14.16
N GLU A 4 12.46 57.98 -14.54
CA GLU A 4 12.65 57.24 -15.79
C GLU A 4 12.31 55.76 -15.53
N GLU A 5 11.10 55.36 -15.89
CA GLU A 5 10.69 53.95 -15.89
C GLU A 5 11.33 53.24 -17.09
N ARG A 6 12.59 52.84 -16.92
CA ARG A 6 13.25 51.81 -17.75
C ARG A 6 12.62 50.45 -17.46
N SER A 7 11.41 50.23 -17.99
CA SER A 7 10.79 48.91 -18.03
C SER A 7 11.53 48.04 -19.05
N ARG A 8 12.59 47.37 -18.57
CA ARG A 8 13.26 46.27 -19.26
C ARG A 8 12.22 45.19 -19.51
N ARG A 9 11.78 45.05 -20.77
CA ARG A 9 11.09 43.85 -21.23
C ARG A 9 12.06 42.67 -21.11
N VAL A 10 12.01 41.98 -20.00
CA VAL A 10 12.64 40.68 -19.82
C VAL A 10 11.89 39.72 -20.74
N ALA A 11 12.48 39.47 -21.92
CA ALA A 11 12.08 38.36 -22.77
C ALA A 11 12.28 37.08 -21.96
N ARG A 12 11.17 36.48 -21.53
CA ARG A 12 11.18 35.18 -20.83
C ARG A 12 11.75 34.14 -21.79
N LEU A 13 12.97 33.70 -21.51
CA LEU A 13 13.71 32.66 -22.23
C LEU A 13 13.29 31.24 -21.80
N ASP A 14 12.02 31.06 -21.44
CA ASP A 14 11.54 29.83 -20.78
C ASP A 14 10.39 29.15 -21.54
N GLN A 15 10.30 29.41 -22.85
CA GLN A 15 9.41 28.64 -23.71
C GLN A 15 10.29 27.74 -24.59
N PRO A 16 10.21 26.40 -24.42
CA PRO A 16 10.91 25.50 -25.32
C PRO A 16 10.37 25.76 -26.73
N ARG A 17 11.30 26.21 -27.58
CA ARG A 17 11.08 26.53 -28.98
C ARG A 17 10.59 25.25 -29.66
N GLU A 18 9.29 25.16 -29.92
CA GLU A 18 8.69 24.04 -30.64
C GLU A 18 9.36 23.94 -32.01
N VAL A 19 10.26 22.97 -32.14
CA VAL A 19 10.93 22.62 -33.38
C VAL A 19 9.82 22.20 -34.33
N ARG A 20 9.53 23.05 -35.32
CA ARG A 20 8.67 22.79 -36.49
C ARG A 20 8.66 21.29 -36.79
N ARG A 21 7.56 20.63 -36.43
CA ARG A 21 7.33 19.22 -36.72
C ARG A 21 7.33 19.10 -38.25
N ARG A 22 8.44 18.59 -38.78
CA ARG A 22 8.59 18.26 -40.20
C ARG A 22 7.44 17.28 -40.50
N VAL A 23 6.48 17.72 -41.32
CA VAL A 23 5.37 16.89 -41.77
C VAL A 23 5.97 15.85 -42.71
N VAL A 24 6.51 14.79 -42.12
CA VAL A 24 6.81 13.55 -42.83
C VAL A 24 5.45 12.90 -43.02
N VAL A 25 4.93 12.95 -44.24
CA VAL A 25 3.80 12.11 -44.66
C VAL A 25 4.33 10.68 -44.64
N ALA A 26 4.28 10.05 -43.46
CA ALA A 26 4.43 8.62 -43.37
C ALA A 26 3.19 8.00 -44.03
N PRO A 27 3.35 7.01 -44.93
CA PRO A 27 2.19 6.28 -45.43
C PRO A 27 1.48 5.68 -44.21
N SER A 28 0.25 6.13 -43.97
CA SER A 28 -0.59 5.63 -42.88
C SER A 28 -1.04 4.23 -43.24
N TYR A 29 -0.18 3.25 -42.97
CA TYR A 29 -0.55 1.84 -42.96
C TYR A 29 -1.54 1.65 -41.82
N ASP A 30 -2.80 1.33 -42.13
CA ASP A 30 -3.88 1.19 -41.14
C ASP A 30 -3.56 0.03 -40.18
N PRO A 31 -3.10 0.33 -38.94
CA PRO A 31 -2.60 -0.67 -38.02
C PRO A 31 -3.72 -1.57 -37.47
N ASP A 32 -4.98 -1.12 -37.53
CA ASP A 32 -6.13 -1.82 -36.97
C ASP A 32 -6.59 -2.98 -37.86
N ALA A 33 -6.52 -2.83 -39.18
CA ALA A 33 -6.86 -3.89 -40.12
C ALA A 33 -5.85 -5.06 -40.06
N PHE A 34 -4.56 -4.74 -39.99
CA PHE A 34 -3.49 -5.73 -39.89
C PHE A 34 -3.42 -6.40 -38.50
N GLY A 35 -3.76 -5.67 -37.43
CA GLY A 35 -3.88 -6.21 -36.08
C GLY A 35 -4.92 -7.33 -35.97
N ARG A 36 -6.12 -7.10 -36.52
CA ARG A 36 -7.20 -8.10 -36.55
C ARG A 36 -6.86 -9.31 -37.41
N LEU A 37 -6.22 -9.09 -38.58
CA LEU A 37 -5.76 -10.18 -39.45
C LEU A 37 -4.71 -11.05 -38.76
N SER A 38 -3.72 -10.41 -38.12
CA SER A 38 -2.66 -11.09 -37.38
C SER A 38 -3.19 -11.91 -36.21
N GLU A 39 -4.18 -11.39 -35.46
CA GLU A 39 -4.80 -12.12 -34.35
C GLU A 39 -5.55 -13.37 -34.84
N ARG A 40 -6.20 -13.27 -36.00
CA ARG A 40 -6.88 -14.42 -36.63
C ARG A 40 -5.87 -15.46 -37.10
N ILE A 41 -4.79 -15.03 -37.74
CA ILE A 41 -3.69 -15.89 -38.21
C ILE A 41 -2.99 -16.57 -37.02
N ALA A 42 -2.72 -15.84 -35.93
CA ALA A 42 -2.09 -16.38 -34.73
C ALA A 42 -2.94 -17.47 -34.07
N ARG A 43 -4.26 -17.24 -33.94
CA ARG A 43 -5.19 -18.26 -33.42
C ARG A 43 -5.29 -19.48 -34.35
N PHE A 44 -5.17 -19.27 -35.66
CA PHE A 44 -5.26 -20.32 -36.66
C PHE A 44 -3.99 -21.19 -36.73
N LEU A 45 -2.80 -20.58 -36.72
CA LEU A 45 -1.50 -21.26 -36.73
C LEU A 45 -1.14 -21.88 -35.37
N GLY A 46 -1.56 -21.26 -34.26
CA GLY A 46 -1.30 -21.78 -32.91
C GLY A 46 -2.14 -23.00 -32.54
N THR A 47 -3.18 -23.31 -33.32
CA THR A 47 -4.01 -24.50 -33.12
C THR A 47 -3.57 -25.61 -34.07
N GLY A 48 -3.37 -26.84 -33.59
CA GLY A 48 -3.02 -28.01 -34.43
C GLY A 48 -3.99 -28.34 -35.57
N ARG A 49 -5.12 -27.63 -35.66
CA ARG A 49 -6.12 -27.72 -36.74
C ARG A 49 -5.55 -27.39 -38.12
N PHE A 50 -4.63 -26.42 -38.24
CA PHE A 50 -4.03 -26.07 -39.54
C PHE A 50 -3.30 -27.28 -40.16
N LEU A 51 -2.51 -27.98 -39.35
CA LEU A 51 -1.77 -29.17 -39.78
C LEU A 51 -2.74 -30.26 -40.25
N VAL A 52 -3.84 -30.50 -39.52
CA VAL A 52 -4.85 -31.49 -39.90
C VAL A 52 -5.50 -31.16 -41.26
N TYR A 53 -5.89 -29.91 -41.48
CA TYR A 53 -6.45 -29.49 -42.78
C TYR A 53 -5.43 -29.62 -43.92
N MET A 54 -4.17 -29.21 -43.70
CA MET A 54 -3.12 -29.30 -44.72
C MET A 54 -2.78 -30.75 -45.07
N THR A 55 -2.65 -31.62 -44.08
CA THR A 55 -2.43 -33.06 -44.31
C THR A 55 -3.61 -33.69 -45.05
N GLY A 56 -4.85 -33.35 -44.67
CA GLY A 56 -6.04 -33.81 -45.38
C GLY A 56 -6.10 -33.36 -46.83
N PHE A 57 -5.73 -32.11 -47.11
CA PHE A 57 -5.65 -31.58 -48.47
C PHE A 57 -4.61 -32.32 -49.32
N VAL A 58 -3.39 -32.51 -48.80
CA VAL A 58 -2.33 -33.25 -49.51
C VAL A 58 -2.75 -34.69 -49.77
N LEU A 59 -3.31 -35.37 -48.77
CA LEU A 59 -3.81 -36.74 -48.93
C LEU A 59 -4.93 -36.82 -49.96
N ALA A 60 -5.89 -35.90 -49.93
CA ALA A 60 -6.98 -35.86 -50.90
C ALA A 60 -6.44 -35.63 -52.32
N TRP A 61 -5.45 -34.75 -52.51
CA TRP A 61 -4.81 -34.51 -53.80
C TRP A 61 -4.09 -35.75 -54.34
N VAL A 62 -3.31 -36.41 -53.49
CA VAL A 62 -2.58 -37.63 -53.85
C VAL A 62 -3.56 -38.76 -54.16
N LEU A 63 -4.59 -38.97 -53.33
CA LEU A 63 -5.62 -39.98 -53.56
C LEU A 63 -6.39 -39.73 -54.86
N TRP A 64 -6.77 -38.49 -55.13
CA TRP A 64 -7.46 -38.11 -56.36
C TRP A 64 -6.60 -38.43 -57.58
N ASN A 65 -5.33 -38.00 -57.61
CA ASN A 65 -4.45 -38.24 -58.75
C ASN A 65 -3.98 -39.70 -58.87
N ALA A 66 -3.89 -40.45 -57.77
CA ALA A 66 -3.51 -41.86 -57.78
C ALA A 66 -4.65 -42.80 -58.21
N LEU A 67 -5.89 -42.52 -57.78
CA LEU A 67 -7.06 -43.35 -58.04
C LEU A 67 -7.83 -42.93 -59.31
N ALA A 68 -7.60 -41.73 -59.84
CA ALA A 68 -8.25 -41.27 -61.06
C ALA A 68 -7.79 -42.09 -62.30
N PRO A 69 -8.71 -42.35 -63.25
CA PRO A 69 -8.38 -42.88 -64.58
C PRO A 69 -7.35 -41.99 -65.28
N VAL A 70 -6.45 -42.58 -66.09
CA VAL A 70 -5.32 -41.89 -66.76
C VAL A 70 -5.76 -40.63 -67.53
N GLU A 71 -6.98 -40.61 -68.05
CA GLU A 71 -7.56 -39.49 -68.79
C GLU A 71 -7.97 -38.28 -67.92
N MET A 72 -8.16 -38.47 -66.61
CA MET A 72 -8.57 -37.44 -65.64
C MET A 72 -7.47 -37.10 -64.62
N ARG A 73 -6.27 -37.65 -64.77
CA ARG A 73 -5.13 -37.32 -63.91
C ARG A 73 -4.63 -35.93 -64.25
N PHE A 74 -4.70 -35.04 -63.29
CA PHE A 74 -4.19 -33.68 -63.43
C PHE A 74 -2.68 -33.61 -63.13
N ASP A 75 -2.17 -34.50 -62.27
CA ASP A 75 -0.80 -34.47 -61.74
C ASP A 75 -0.28 -35.90 -61.52
N ASP A 76 0.34 -36.49 -62.56
CA ASP A 76 0.97 -37.83 -62.49
C ASP A 76 2.25 -37.82 -61.64
N TYR A 77 2.65 -38.99 -61.13
CA TYR A 77 3.91 -39.16 -60.37
C TYR A 77 5.09 -38.61 -61.19
N PRO A 78 5.85 -37.60 -60.71
CA PRO A 78 6.15 -37.28 -59.30
C PRO A 78 5.37 -36.09 -58.65
N PHE A 79 4.15 -35.77 -59.08
CA PHE A 79 3.31 -34.68 -58.53
C PHE A 79 3.95 -33.28 -58.64
N ILE A 80 4.27 -32.86 -59.86
CA ILE A 80 4.97 -31.59 -60.12
C ILE A 80 4.12 -30.38 -59.72
N PHE A 81 2.80 -30.43 -59.92
CA PHE A 81 1.92 -29.31 -59.59
C PHE A 81 1.79 -29.14 -58.08
N LEU A 82 1.62 -30.24 -57.35
CA LEU A 82 1.62 -30.22 -55.88
C LEU A 82 2.93 -29.61 -55.35
N THR A 83 4.06 -30.02 -55.91
CA THR A 83 5.39 -29.53 -55.52
C THR A 83 5.57 -28.04 -55.82
N LEU A 84 5.15 -27.60 -57.00
CA LEU A 84 5.17 -26.18 -57.37
C LEU A 84 4.29 -25.35 -56.43
N MET A 85 3.10 -25.84 -56.10
CA MET A 85 2.21 -25.13 -55.19
C MET A 85 2.77 -25.05 -53.76
N LEU A 86 3.34 -26.13 -53.24
CA LEU A 86 3.96 -26.15 -51.90
C LEU A 86 5.20 -25.25 -51.83
N SER A 87 6.02 -25.22 -52.88
CA SER A 87 7.19 -24.32 -52.92
C SER A 87 6.79 -22.85 -52.97
N LEU A 88 5.77 -22.51 -53.77
CA LEU A 88 5.17 -21.17 -53.77
C LEU A 88 4.56 -20.83 -52.40
N GLN A 89 3.88 -21.79 -51.77
CA GLN A 89 3.28 -21.61 -50.45
C GLN A 89 4.33 -21.21 -49.41
N ALA A 90 5.45 -21.91 -49.36
CA ALA A 90 6.55 -21.59 -48.47
C ALA A 90 7.14 -20.20 -48.75
N SER A 91 7.29 -19.84 -50.03
CA SER A 91 7.87 -18.57 -50.45
C SER A 91 7.05 -17.35 -50.03
N TYR A 92 5.71 -17.42 -50.12
CA TYR A 92 4.85 -16.30 -49.66
C TYR A 92 4.60 -16.32 -48.14
N ALA A 93 4.71 -17.48 -47.49
CA ALA A 93 4.56 -17.58 -46.05
C ALA A 93 5.68 -16.83 -45.30
N ALA A 94 6.93 -16.94 -45.76
CA ALA A 94 8.07 -16.29 -45.13
C ALA A 94 7.92 -14.76 -44.93
N PRO A 95 7.57 -13.94 -45.95
CA PRO A 95 7.39 -12.50 -45.77
C PRO A 95 6.15 -12.15 -44.92
N LEU A 96 5.08 -12.95 -44.98
CA LEU A 96 3.92 -12.73 -44.11
C LEU A 96 4.24 -13.00 -42.64
N ILE A 97 5.01 -14.06 -42.37
CA ILE A 97 5.50 -14.40 -41.04
C ILE A 97 6.43 -13.29 -40.52
N LEU A 98 7.35 -12.79 -41.35
CA LEU A 98 8.24 -11.69 -40.99
C LEU A 98 7.47 -10.40 -40.63
N LEU A 99 6.42 -10.05 -41.38
CA LEU A 99 5.58 -8.90 -41.05
C LEU A 99 4.77 -9.12 -39.75
N ALA A 100 4.32 -10.35 -39.49
CA ALA A 100 3.65 -10.69 -38.25
C ALA A 100 4.61 -10.63 -37.05
N GLN A 101 5.85 -11.07 -37.23
CA GLN A 101 6.92 -11.06 -36.23
C GLN A 101 7.38 -9.64 -35.89
N ASN A 102 7.67 -8.79 -36.87
CA ASN A 102 8.06 -7.39 -36.62
C ASN A 102 7.06 -6.65 -35.70
N ARG A 103 5.77 -6.94 -35.84
CA ARG A 103 4.72 -6.35 -35.00
C ARG A 103 4.59 -7.01 -33.63
N GLN A 104 4.98 -8.28 -33.48
CA GLN A 104 5.12 -8.89 -32.16
C GLN A 104 6.29 -8.23 -31.43
N ASP A 105 7.44 -8.11 -32.09
CA ASP A 105 8.64 -7.48 -31.53
C ASP A 105 8.39 -6.02 -31.12
N ASP A 106 7.64 -5.24 -31.92
CA ASP A 106 7.25 -3.88 -31.57
C ASP A 106 6.35 -3.81 -30.33
N ARG A 107 5.38 -4.73 -30.19
CA ARG A 107 4.52 -4.80 -29.00
C ARG A 107 5.29 -5.26 -27.77
N ASP A 108 6.14 -6.26 -27.94
CA ASP A 108 6.98 -6.80 -26.87
C ASP A 108 7.96 -5.72 -26.37
N ARG A 109 8.49 -4.89 -27.28
CA ARG A 109 9.31 -3.73 -26.93
C ARG A 109 8.55 -2.71 -26.10
N VAL A 110 7.34 -2.30 -26.52
CA VAL A 110 6.53 -1.34 -25.75
C VAL A 110 6.18 -1.90 -24.37
N GLN A 111 5.83 -3.18 -24.30
CA GLN A 111 5.53 -3.84 -23.04
C GLN A 111 6.78 -3.89 -22.12
N TYR A 112 7.94 -4.20 -22.69
CA TYR A 112 9.21 -4.20 -21.96
C TYR A 112 9.58 -2.82 -21.40
N GLU A 113 9.40 -1.75 -22.19
CA GLU A 113 9.64 -0.37 -21.75
C GLU A 113 8.68 0.03 -20.60
N GLN A 114 7.41 -0.36 -20.69
CA GLN A 114 6.43 -0.12 -19.62
C GLN A 114 6.75 -0.89 -18.34
N ASP A 115 7.12 -2.17 -18.45
CA ASP A 115 7.47 -3.00 -17.30
C ASP A 115 8.75 -2.49 -16.63
N ARG A 116 9.72 -2.01 -17.41
CA ARG A 116 10.91 -1.35 -16.86
C ARG A 116 10.54 -0.09 -16.06
N ALA A 117 9.71 0.78 -16.62
CA ALA A 117 9.28 2.00 -15.93
C ALA A 117 8.45 1.69 -14.66
N ARG A 118 7.64 0.62 -14.68
CA ARG A 118 6.94 0.13 -13.49
C ARG A 118 7.92 -0.38 -12.44
N SER A 119 8.90 -1.18 -12.83
CA SER A 119 9.92 -1.72 -11.93
C SER A 119 10.70 -0.61 -11.23
N GLU A 120 11.13 0.42 -11.97
CA GLU A 120 11.80 1.60 -11.41
C GLU A 120 10.93 2.32 -10.37
N ARG A 121 9.62 2.47 -10.63
CA ARG A 121 8.67 3.02 -9.65
C ARG A 121 8.51 2.14 -8.42
N THR A 122 8.36 0.82 -8.60
CA THR A 122 8.24 -0.13 -7.49
C THR A 122 9.46 -0.10 -6.58
N ILE A 123 10.67 0.01 -7.16
CA ILE A 123 11.91 0.15 -6.40
C ILE A 123 11.88 1.46 -5.60
N ALA A 124 11.53 2.58 -6.23
CA ALA A 124 11.43 3.88 -5.56
C ALA A 124 10.38 3.89 -4.43
N ASP A 125 9.21 3.29 -4.64
CA ASP A 125 8.15 3.16 -3.63
C ASP A 125 8.63 2.29 -2.46
N THR A 126 9.38 1.23 -2.73
CA THR A 126 9.95 0.36 -1.69
C THR A 126 11.01 1.10 -0.88
N GLU A 127 11.89 1.87 -1.53
CA GLU A 127 12.87 2.73 -0.84
C GLU A 127 12.20 3.81 0.01
N TYR A 128 11.12 4.41 -0.49
CA TYR A 128 10.32 5.37 0.26
C TYR A 128 9.69 4.73 1.51
N LEU A 129 8.99 3.61 1.34
CA LEU A 129 8.33 2.91 2.44
C LEU A 129 9.32 2.41 3.48
N THR A 130 10.49 1.90 3.07
CA THR A 130 11.53 1.46 4.01
C THR A 130 12.11 2.63 4.81
N ARG A 131 12.27 3.81 4.19
CA ARG A 131 12.70 5.02 4.88
C ARG A 131 11.65 5.53 5.87
N GLU A 132 10.38 5.54 5.48
CA GLU A 132 9.27 5.91 6.38
C GLU A 132 9.10 4.89 7.51
N LEU A 133 9.31 3.60 7.24
CA LEU A 133 9.26 2.58 8.29
C LEU A 133 10.45 2.73 9.26
N ALA A 134 11.62 3.13 8.77
CA ALA A 134 12.77 3.43 9.62
C ALA A 134 12.54 4.67 10.50
N SER A 135 11.96 5.75 9.95
CA SER A 135 11.62 6.95 10.73
C SER A 135 10.54 6.65 11.77
N LEU A 136 9.50 5.90 11.38
CA LEU A 136 8.45 5.44 12.29
C LEU A 136 9.01 4.56 13.40
N ARG A 137 9.92 3.62 13.08
CA ARG A 137 10.58 2.77 14.07
C ARG A 137 11.39 3.57 15.09
N ILE A 138 12.08 4.62 14.67
CA ILE A 138 12.83 5.50 15.59
C ILE A 138 11.85 6.26 16.47
N SER A 139 10.82 6.88 15.88
CA SER A 139 9.81 7.62 16.64
C SER A 139 9.08 6.74 17.67
N VAL A 140 8.71 5.51 17.31
CA VAL A 140 8.12 4.54 18.24
C VAL A 140 9.13 4.07 19.27
N GLY A 141 10.39 3.88 18.87
CA GLY A 141 11.49 3.49 19.77
C GLY A 141 11.71 4.49 20.90
N ASP A 142 11.70 5.79 20.59
CA ASP A 142 11.88 6.85 21.57
C ASP A 142 10.70 6.94 22.56
N VAL A 143 9.46 6.81 22.08
CA VAL A 143 8.24 6.88 22.92
C VAL A 143 8.03 5.61 23.76
N ALA A 144 8.47 4.45 23.27
CA ALA A 144 8.37 3.17 23.96
C ALA A 144 9.63 2.80 24.75
N THR A 145 10.51 3.77 25.06
CA THR A 145 11.69 3.47 25.86
C THR A 145 11.25 2.97 27.24
N ARG A 146 11.79 1.82 27.68
CA ARG A 146 11.48 1.19 28.97
C ARG A 146 11.56 2.20 30.13
N ASP A 147 12.50 3.14 30.07
CA ASP A 147 12.69 4.13 31.12
C ASP A 147 11.58 5.19 31.15
N PHE A 148 11.04 5.59 30.00
CA PHE A 148 9.88 6.49 29.92
C PHE A 148 8.59 5.79 30.40
N LEU A 149 8.32 4.56 29.92
CA LEU A 149 7.19 3.79 30.45
C LEU A 149 7.33 3.55 31.96
N ARG A 150 8.55 3.36 32.45
CA ARG A 150 8.83 3.13 33.86
C ARG A 150 8.71 4.40 34.70
N SER A 151 9.08 5.57 34.17
CA SER A 151 8.83 6.85 34.85
C SER A 151 7.34 7.12 34.89
N GLU A 152 6.62 6.97 33.78
CA GLU A 152 5.19 7.26 33.74
C GLU A 152 4.38 6.32 34.66
N LEU A 153 4.73 5.03 34.68
CA LEU A 153 4.14 4.08 35.63
C LEU A 153 4.49 4.41 37.08
N ARG A 154 5.68 4.95 37.36
CA ARG A 154 6.06 5.37 38.72
C ARG A 154 5.33 6.63 39.14
N ASP A 155 5.27 7.62 38.27
CA ASP A 155 4.60 8.89 38.53
C ASP A 155 3.11 8.65 38.78
N LEU A 156 2.46 7.82 37.97
CA LEU A 156 1.08 7.37 38.20
C LEU A 156 0.91 6.59 39.53
N LEU A 157 1.86 5.70 39.86
CA LEU A 157 1.81 4.94 41.12
C LEU A 157 2.00 5.83 42.35
N ASP A 158 2.90 6.80 42.27
CA ASP A 158 3.17 7.74 43.35
C ASP A 158 2.00 8.71 43.52
N GLU A 159 1.39 9.19 42.43
CA GLU A 159 0.16 10.00 42.46
C GLU A 159 -0.99 9.24 43.13
N MET A 160 -1.23 7.98 42.75
CA MET A 160 -2.25 7.15 43.40
C MET A 160 -1.95 6.93 44.89
N ARG A 161 -0.68 6.72 45.26
CA ARG A 161 -0.27 6.57 46.67
C ARG A 161 -0.47 7.84 47.48
N GLU A 162 -0.16 9.00 46.92
CA GLU A 162 -0.37 10.31 47.55
C GLU A 162 -1.87 10.51 47.82
N GLN A 163 -2.72 10.24 46.82
CA GLN A 163 -4.18 10.30 46.96
C GLN A 163 -4.70 9.39 48.08
N LEU A 164 -4.30 8.11 48.07
CA LEU A 164 -4.68 7.14 49.10
C LEU A 164 -4.21 7.57 50.49
N ARG A 165 -2.98 8.08 50.62
CA ARG A 165 -2.41 8.51 51.91
C ARG A 165 -3.14 9.74 52.45
N ASP A 166 -3.45 10.71 51.61
CA ASP A 166 -4.13 11.92 52.03
C ASP A 166 -5.59 11.63 52.40
N GLU A 167 -6.26 10.73 51.66
CA GLU A 167 -7.63 10.29 51.95
C GLU A 167 -7.70 9.50 53.27
N LEU A 168 -6.89 8.44 53.43
CA LEU A 168 -6.85 7.69 54.69
C LEU A 168 -6.32 8.52 55.87
N GLY A 169 -5.33 9.38 55.65
CA GLY A 169 -4.71 10.19 56.68
C GLY A 169 -5.66 11.28 57.21
N SER A 170 -6.42 11.92 56.31
CA SER A 170 -7.48 12.86 56.67
C SER A 170 -8.54 12.18 57.53
N ASP A 171 -9.06 11.03 57.09
CA ASP A 171 -10.11 10.32 57.79
C ASP A 171 -9.67 9.85 59.18
N LEU A 172 -8.52 9.17 59.27
CA LEU A 172 -7.99 8.64 60.53
C LEU A 172 -7.69 9.77 61.53
N LYS A 173 -7.14 10.90 61.06
CA LYS A 173 -6.87 12.06 61.92
C LYS A 173 -8.16 12.74 62.37
N SER A 174 -9.17 12.82 61.51
CA SER A 174 -10.47 13.40 61.87
C SER A 174 -11.19 12.54 62.90
N ASP A 175 -11.14 11.21 62.77
CA ASP A 175 -11.79 10.29 63.69
C ASP A 175 -11.06 10.23 65.03
N LEU A 176 -9.72 10.16 65.02
CA LEU A 176 -8.92 10.15 66.25
C LEU A 176 -9.07 11.46 67.03
N SER A 177 -9.08 12.60 66.34
CA SER A 177 -9.27 13.91 67.01
C SER A 177 -10.68 14.09 67.56
N ARG A 178 -11.71 13.59 66.85
CA ARG A 178 -13.08 13.55 67.37
C ARG A 178 -13.18 12.69 68.63
N ASP A 179 -12.62 11.48 68.61
CA ASP A 179 -12.70 10.55 69.74
C ASP A 179 -11.90 11.05 70.94
N LEU A 180 -10.67 11.51 70.74
CA LEU A 180 -9.83 12.06 71.80
C LEU A 180 -10.49 13.30 72.45
N SER A 181 -11.09 14.18 71.64
CA SER A 181 -11.84 15.33 72.16
C SER A 181 -13.09 14.90 72.93
N ARG A 182 -13.77 13.84 72.48
CA ARG A 182 -14.97 13.30 73.15
C ARG A 182 -14.62 12.72 74.52
N ASP A 183 -13.53 11.95 74.60
CA ASP A 183 -13.10 11.30 75.82
C ASP A 183 -12.50 12.30 76.81
N LEU A 184 -11.64 13.23 76.36
CA LEU A 184 -11.11 14.27 77.22
C LEU A 184 -12.22 15.17 77.79
N SER A 185 -13.24 15.49 76.99
CA SER A 185 -14.41 16.26 77.46
C SER A 185 -15.24 15.49 78.48
N LYS A 186 -15.44 14.17 78.29
CA LYS A 186 -16.12 13.31 79.26
C LYS A 186 -15.35 13.23 80.57
N ASP A 187 -14.04 12.99 80.51
CA ASP A 187 -13.19 12.84 81.67
C ASP A 187 -13.10 14.14 82.47
N LEU A 188 -12.89 15.28 81.80
CA LEU A 188 -12.83 16.58 82.45
C LEU A 188 -14.18 16.95 83.11
N ARG A 189 -15.31 16.70 82.42
CA ARG A 189 -16.64 16.89 83.01
C ARG A 189 -16.87 15.96 84.20
N SER A 190 -16.40 14.72 84.14
CA SER A 190 -16.54 13.76 85.24
C SER A 190 -15.70 14.14 86.46
N GLY A 191 -14.46 14.58 86.24
CA GLY A 191 -13.51 15.02 87.27
C GLY A 191 -14.00 16.26 87.98
N ILE A 192 -14.37 17.31 87.23
CA ILE A 192 -14.93 18.55 87.79
C ILE A 192 -16.21 18.25 88.59
N ARG A 193 -17.11 17.41 88.05
CA ARG A 193 -18.34 17.03 88.77
C ARG A 193 -18.04 16.29 90.08
N LYS A 194 -17.05 15.40 90.08
CA LYS A 194 -16.67 14.58 91.24
C LYS A 194 -15.99 15.42 92.31
N ASP A 195 -15.10 16.33 91.91
CA ASP A 195 -14.43 17.25 92.81
C ASP A 195 -15.40 18.27 93.40
N LEU A 196 -16.27 18.88 92.57
CA LEU A 196 -17.30 19.80 93.06
C LEU A 196 -18.26 19.12 94.04
N ARG A 197 -18.64 17.86 93.80
CA ARG A 197 -19.44 17.06 94.73
C ARG A 197 -18.69 16.79 96.04
N LYS A 198 -17.37 16.66 96.00
CA LYS A 198 -16.53 16.41 97.18
C LYS A 198 -16.33 17.67 98.01
N THR A 199 -16.21 18.84 97.38
CA THR A 199 -16.17 20.14 98.09
C THR A 199 -17.51 20.50 98.70
N LEU A 200 -18.61 20.35 97.96
CA LEU A 200 -19.96 20.63 98.50
C LEU A 200 -20.31 19.72 99.69
N ARG A 201 -19.90 18.45 99.65
CA ARG A 201 -20.07 17.54 100.79
C ARG A 201 -19.19 17.90 101.99
N ARG A 202 -18.06 18.58 101.77
CA ARG A 202 -17.18 19.07 102.84
C ARG A 202 -17.78 20.28 103.55
N ASP A 203 -18.42 21.18 102.80
CA ASP A 203 -19.06 22.38 103.34
C ASP A 203 -20.31 22.06 104.19
N ASP A 204 -21.03 20.97 103.89
CA ASP A 204 -22.17 20.50 104.70
C ASP A 204 -21.74 19.89 106.06
N GLU A 205 -20.47 19.53 106.24
CA GLU A 205 -19.94 18.88 107.45
C GLU A 205 -19.37 19.88 108.48
N GLU A 206 -19.25 21.17 108.12
CA GLU A 206 -18.73 22.26 108.98
C GLU A 206 -19.82 23.21 109.54
N ARG A 207 -21.12 22.90 109.38
CA ARG A 207 -22.19 23.74 109.94
C ARG A 207 -22.50 23.34 111.39
N PRO A 208 -22.25 24.19 112.41
CA PRO A 208 -22.50 23.81 113.80
C PRO A 208 -24.01 23.78 114.08
N PRO A 209 -24.53 22.79 114.84
CA PRO A 209 -25.89 22.86 115.33
C PRO A 209 -25.99 23.98 116.38
N GLY A 210 -27.01 24.83 116.22
CA GLY A 210 -27.41 25.82 117.22
C GLY A 210 -28.05 25.21 118.46
#